data_AF-A0A815ZIQ4-F1
#
_entry.id   AF-A0A815ZIQ4-F1
#
_cell.length_a   1.000
_cell.length_b   1.000
_cell.length_c   1.000
_cell.angle_alpha   90.00
_cell.angle_beta   90.00
_cell.angle_gamma   90.00
#
_symmetry.space_group_name_H-M   'P 1'
#
loop_
_entity.id
_entity.type
_entity.pdbx_description
1 polymer ?
#
loop_
_entity_poly.entity_id
_entity_poly.type
_entity_poly.pdbx_seq_one_letter_code
_entity_poly.pdbx_strand_id
1 'polypeptide(L)'
;MFDGVEVLPHPAYSPDVAPSDYGLFRSMQHFMKGRRFESFDEVEEACEEFFDSKSKEWYFDQIRKLADRWQKVVDNDGLYFEE
;
A
#
# COMPACT_ATOMS: atom_id res chain seq x y z
N MET A 1 7.45 -0.08 24.14
CA MET A 1 8.19 0.81 23.23
C MET A 1 8.91 -0.11 22.27
N PHE A 2 8.80 0.08 20.96
CA PHE A 2 9.51 -0.76 19.97
C PHE A 2 10.99 -0.38 20.05
N ASP A 3 11.71 -0.94 21.02
CA ASP A 3 13.08 -0.56 21.29
C ASP A 3 13.95 -0.89 20.07
N GLY A 4 14.45 0.16 19.39
CA GLY A 4 15.33 0.05 18.22
C GLY A 4 14.69 0.34 16.85
N VAL A 5 13.40 0.69 16.78
CA VAL A 5 12.74 1.06 15.49
C VAL A 5 12.58 2.57 15.39
N GLU A 6 13.11 3.17 14.34
CA GLU A 6 12.84 4.57 13.98
C GLU A 6 11.41 4.71 13.43
N VAL A 7 10.64 5.63 14.01
CA VAL A 7 9.29 5.96 13.53
C VAL A 7 9.39 7.13 12.58
N LEU A 8 9.09 6.90 11.30
CA LEU A 8 9.03 7.97 10.31
C LEU A 8 7.79 8.86 10.54
N PRO A 9 7.92 10.19 10.39
CA PRO A 9 6.76 11.08 10.47
C PRO A 9 5.77 10.76 9.34
N HIS A 10 4.49 10.67 9.68
CA HIS A 10 3.42 10.43 8.72
C HIS A 10 2.33 11.49 8.91
N PRO A 11 2.06 12.33 7.88
CA PRO A 11 1.03 13.36 7.97
C PRO A 11 -0.38 12.74 8.08
N ALA A 12 -1.29 13.47 8.74
CA ALA A 12 -2.68 13.04 8.86
C ALA A 12 -3.36 13.08 7.48
N TYR A 13 -4.25 12.12 7.22
CA TYR A 13 -5.01 12.00 5.98
C TYR A 13 -4.14 11.87 4.72
N SER A 14 -3.00 11.18 4.77
CA SER A 14 -2.14 11.05 3.58
C SER A 14 -1.96 9.59 3.12
N PRO A 15 -3.05 8.89 2.74
CA PRO A 15 -2.97 7.53 2.19
C PRO A 15 -2.21 7.49 0.86
N ASP A 16 -2.13 8.61 0.15
CA ASP A 16 -1.36 8.80 -1.08
C ASP A 16 0.16 8.73 -0.88
N VAL A 17 0.65 8.82 0.37
CA VAL A 17 2.05 8.58 0.75
C VAL A 17 2.23 7.37 1.69
N ALA A 18 1.21 6.54 1.87
CA ALA A 18 1.30 5.27 2.60
C ALA A 18 1.44 4.10 1.61
N PRO A 19 2.60 3.41 1.53
CA PRO A 19 2.80 2.32 0.56
C PRO A 19 1.78 1.19 0.67
N SER A 20 1.29 0.94 1.89
CA SER A 20 0.21 -0.01 2.14
C SER A 20 -1.09 0.41 1.45
N ASP A 21 -1.47 1.69 1.51
CA ASP A 21 -2.73 2.16 0.95
C ASP A 21 -2.66 2.31 -0.57
N TYR A 22 -1.74 3.13 -1.09
CA TYR A 22 -1.68 3.40 -2.52
C TYR A 22 -1.25 2.19 -3.36
N GLY A 23 -0.45 1.29 -2.79
CA GLY A 23 0.19 0.18 -3.50
C GLY A 23 -0.46 -1.16 -3.15
N LEU A 24 -0.28 -1.60 -1.90
CA LEU A 24 -0.67 -2.95 -1.46
C LEU A 24 -2.18 -3.18 -1.51
N PHE A 25 -2.94 -2.40 -0.74
CA PHE A 25 -4.37 -2.56 -0.60
C PHE A 25 -5.12 -2.20 -1.87
N ARG A 26 -4.67 -1.21 -2.63
CA ARG A 26 -5.24 -0.93 -3.95
C ARG A 26 -5.11 -2.13 -4.90
N SER A 27 -3.94 -2.76 -4.95
CA SER A 27 -3.70 -3.97 -5.74
C SER A 27 -4.55 -5.15 -5.25
N MET A 28 -4.66 -5.33 -3.93
CA MET A 28 -5.48 -6.36 -3.30
C MET A 28 -6.97 -6.17 -3.59
N GLN A 29 -7.49 -4.95 -3.52
CA GLN A 29 -8.86 -4.62 -3.88
C GLN A 29 -9.16 -4.99 -5.33
N HIS A 30 -8.23 -4.74 -6.25
CA HIS A 30 -8.37 -5.15 -7.65
C HIS A 30 -8.38 -6.67 -7.80
N PHE A 31 -7.50 -7.38 -7.09
CA PHE A 31 -7.45 -8.85 -7.10
C PHE A 31 -8.73 -9.49 -6.54
N MET A 32 -9.30 -8.91 -5.48
CA MET A 32 -10.50 -9.43 -4.82
C MET A 32 -11.81 -8.96 -5.47
N LYS A 33 -11.75 -8.02 -6.42
CA LYS A 33 -12.94 -7.41 -7.01
C LYS A 33 -13.86 -8.47 -7.64
N GLY A 34 -15.09 -8.55 -7.15
CA GLY A 34 -16.10 -9.46 -7.66
C GLY A 34 -16.06 -10.87 -7.06
N ARG A 35 -15.10 -11.19 -6.18
CA ARG A 35 -15.13 -12.41 -5.38
C ARG A 35 -16.20 -12.26 -4.29
N ARG A 36 -16.91 -13.36 -4.01
CA ARG A 36 -17.77 -13.50 -2.82
C ARG A 36 -17.17 -14.60 -1.98
N PHE A 37 -16.93 -14.31 -0.71
CA PHE A 37 -16.40 -15.25 0.25
C PHE A 37 -17.52 -15.75 1.16
N GLU A 38 -17.60 -17.05 1.39
CA GLU A 38 -18.62 -17.68 2.25
C GLU A 38 -18.08 -18.03 3.64
N SER A 39 -16.77 -17.99 3.82
CA SER A 39 -16.09 -18.30 5.09
C SER A 39 -14.87 -17.40 5.32
N PHE A 40 -14.34 -17.45 6.55
CA PHE A 40 -13.08 -16.79 6.89
C PHE A 40 -11.90 -17.48 6.20
N ASP A 41 -11.91 -18.82 6.12
CA ASP A 41 -10.87 -19.62 5.48
C ASP A 41 -10.67 -19.23 4.01
N GLU A 42 -11.76 -18.97 3.28
CA GLU A 42 -11.68 -18.48 1.89
C GLU A 42 -11.06 -17.06 1.77
N VAL A 43 -11.22 -16.22 2.80
CA VAL A 43 -10.59 -14.89 2.84
C VAL A 43 -9.09 -15.04 3.11
N GLU A 44 -8.71 -15.92 4.03
CA GLU A 44 -7.32 -16.23 4.35
C GLU A 44 -6.59 -16.79 3.11
N GLU A 45 -7.16 -17.80 2.45
CA GLU A 45 -6.62 -18.36 1.20
C GLU A 45 -6.47 -17.28 0.12
N ALA A 46 -7.47 -16.42 -0.06
CA ALA A 46 -7.38 -15.31 -1.01
C ALA A 46 -6.27 -14.30 -0.68
N CYS A 47 -5.98 -14.08 0.61
CA CYS A 47 -4.87 -13.23 1.02
C CYS A 47 -3.54 -13.90 0.70
N GLU A 48 -3.38 -15.19 1.01
CA GLU A 48 -2.18 -15.97 0.67
C GLU A 48 -1.92 -15.97 -0.84
N GLU A 49 -2.93 -16.31 -1.65
CA GLU A 49 -2.87 -16.25 -3.11
C GLU A 49 -2.42 -14.87 -3.61
N PHE A 50 -2.95 -13.80 -3.02
CA PHE A 50 -2.58 -12.44 -3.39
C PHE A 50 -1.10 -12.17 -3.11
N PHE A 51 -0.61 -12.49 -1.91
CA PHE A 51 0.77 -12.23 -1.54
C PHE A 51 1.75 -13.07 -2.38
N ASP A 52 1.41 -14.32 -2.66
CA ASP A 52 2.18 -15.23 -3.53
C ASP A 52 2.19 -14.79 -4.99
N SER A 53 1.15 -14.08 -5.45
CA SER A 53 1.08 -13.54 -6.81
C SER A 53 2.07 -12.40 -7.10
N LYS A 54 2.69 -11.80 -6.06
CA LYS A 54 3.57 -10.63 -6.21
C LYS A 54 5.04 -11.02 -6.11
N SER A 55 5.85 -10.51 -7.03
CA SER A 55 7.30 -10.69 -6.95
C SER A 55 7.92 -9.78 -5.89
N LYS A 56 9.13 -10.10 -5.45
CA LYS A 56 9.89 -9.25 -4.51
C LYS A 56 10.10 -7.84 -5.08
N GLU A 57 10.40 -7.77 -6.37
CA GLU A 57 10.61 -6.53 -7.12
C GLU A 57 9.36 -5.64 -7.06
N TRP A 58 8.17 -6.23 -7.16
CA TRP A 58 6.92 -5.47 -7.07
C TRP A 58 6.77 -4.74 -5.73
N TYR A 59 7.12 -5.38 -4.60
CA TYR A 59 7.12 -4.75 -3.28
C TYR A 59 8.19 -3.65 -3.18
N PHE A 60 9.40 -3.93 -3.66
CA PHE A 60 10.47 -2.92 -3.70
C PHE A 60 10.07 -1.69 -4.50
N ASP A 61 9.37 -1.87 -5.62
CA ASP A 61 8.89 -0.77 -6.44
C ASP A 61 7.82 0.06 -5.74
N GLN A 62 6.94 -0.56 -4.93
CA GLN A 62 5.97 0.20 -4.13
C GLN A 62 6.68 1.11 -3.12
N ILE A 63 7.75 0.63 -2.47
CA ILE A 63 8.53 1.44 -1.53
C ILE A 63 9.32 2.53 -2.27
N ARG A 64 9.93 2.24 -3.41
CA ARG A 64 10.69 3.23 -4.20
C ARG A 64 9.83 4.40 -4.66
N LYS A 65 8.58 4.14 -5.06
CA LYS A 65 7.61 5.19 -5.45
C LYS A 65 7.33 6.21 -4.35
N LEU A 66 7.66 5.90 -3.09
CA LEU A 66 7.47 6.84 -1.98
C LEU A 66 8.26 8.14 -2.19
N ALA A 67 9.47 8.06 -2.76
CA ALA A 67 10.28 9.25 -3.06
C ALA A 67 9.60 10.16 -4.10
N ASP A 68 9.11 9.57 -5.20
CA ASP A 68 8.40 10.32 -6.25
C ASP A 68 7.11 10.94 -5.72
N ARG A 69 6.38 10.21 -4.86
CA ARG A 69 5.16 10.70 -4.21
C ARG A 69 5.43 11.85 -3.26
N TRP A 70 6.50 11.79 -2.45
CA TRP A 70 6.91 12.92 -1.63
C TRP A 70 7.20 14.15 -2.47
N GLN A 71 7.88 13.99 -3.61
CA GLN A 71 8.12 15.10 -4.51
C GLN A 71 6.81 15.69 -5.04
N LYS A 72 5.85 14.84 -5.47
CA LYS A 72 4.52 15.31 -5.90
C LYS A 72 3.76 16.07 -4.80
N VAL A 73 3.84 15.64 -3.54
CA VAL A 73 3.25 16.37 -2.40
C VAL A 73 3.86 17.76 -2.27
N VAL A 74 5.20 17.84 -2.34
CA VAL A 74 5.92 19.12 -2.23
C VAL A 74 5.58 20.05 -3.38
N ASP A 75 5.57 19.52 -4.62
CA ASP A 75 5.26 20.29 -5.82
C ASP A 75 3.81 20.80 -5.84
N ASN A 76 2.93 20.16 -5.06
CA ASN A 76 1.52 20.48 -4.95
C ASN A 76 1.16 21.19 -3.63
N ASP A 77 2.15 21.81 -2.98
CA ASP A 77 1.98 22.58 -1.73
C ASP A 77 1.26 21.80 -0.60
N GLY A 78 1.48 20.48 -0.53
CA GLY A 78 0.87 19.60 0.46
C GLY A 78 -0.54 19.11 0.11
N LEU A 79 -1.10 19.50 -1.04
CA LEU A 79 -2.39 19.02 -1.51
C LEU A 79 -2.27 17.63 -2.16
N TYR A 80 -3.38 16.90 -2.18
CA TYR A 80 -3.48 15.61 -2.89
C TYR A 80 -3.19 15.78 -4.39
N PHE A 81 -2.53 14.78 -4.95
CA PHE A 81 -2.17 14.73 -6.37
C PHE A 81 -2.79 13.52 -7.06
N GLU A 82 -2.92 13.63 -8.38
CA GLU A 82 -3.31 12.49 -9.23
C GLU A 82 -2.10 11.61 -9.55
N GLU A 83 -2.38 10.34 -9.78
CA GLU A 83 -1.37 9.34 -10.07
C GLU A 83 -0.85 9.43 -11.51
#